data_AF-A0AA88LDY1-F1
#
_entry.id   AF-A0AA88LDY1-F1
#
_cell.length_a   1.000
_cell.length_b   1.000
_cell.length_c   1.000
_cell.angle_alpha   90.00
_cell.angle_beta   90.00
_cell.angle_gamma   90.00
#
_symmetry.space_group_name_H-M   'P 1'
#
loop_
_entity.id
_entity.type
_entity.pdbx_description
1 polymer ?
#
loop_
_entity_poly.entity_id
_entity_poly.type
_entity_poly.pdbx_seq_one_letter_code
_entity_poly.pdbx_strand_id
1 'polypeptide(L)'
;MKQCCKNALIVRDFNLPELQWIDGFAVTEGVENHNDPLLESLHEHLLYQAIDFLTRHRNGQNPTQLDLVFINDHKMLISVNSEPLFRTSDHVAITCRLKLYQQKNNWINHVYTNYSQIRQELACQDCSFIDVKSMEEAWLEMKMVLNKATEKHTVISWKRRPKTLTFITHDVEQAVHKKKYWSIYKSNPPHENYEKFIQTQNKVRYLMRKLMTKYEGELEFDSKSSPKRFWELIVNGNKVSTPKDIAAELSSQFKSVFMLPGNAPLPKAPEYSIEEPIEKITVVASEEEN
;
A
#
# COMPACT_ATOMS: atom_id res chain seq x y z
N MET A 1 10.79 7.78 28.19
CA MET A 1 11.38 7.24 26.94
C MET A 1 10.41 7.52 25.80
N LYS A 2 10.78 8.40 24.86
CA LYS A 2 9.97 8.66 23.66
C LYS A 2 9.89 7.36 22.86
N GLN A 3 8.69 7.00 22.41
CA GLN A 3 8.42 5.81 21.63
C GLN A 3 9.18 5.92 20.30
N CYS A 4 10.34 5.26 20.22
CA CYS A 4 11.10 5.13 18.99
C CYS A 4 10.20 4.53 17.91
N CYS A 5 10.23 5.13 16.72
CA CYS A 5 9.39 4.78 15.59
C CYS A 5 9.31 3.25 15.40
N LYS A 6 8.08 2.71 15.42
CA LYS A 6 7.81 1.33 14.97
C LYS A 6 8.44 1.18 13.58
N ASN A 7 9.42 0.29 13.43
CA ASN A 7 9.97 -0.19 12.14
C ASN A 7 10.09 0.88 11.03
N ALA A 8 11.23 1.55 10.93
CA ALA A 8 11.48 2.64 9.98
C ALA A 8 12.34 2.17 8.79
N LEU A 9 11.94 2.56 7.58
CA LEU A 9 12.74 2.47 6.36
C LEU A 9 12.67 3.84 5.66
N ILE A 10 13.83 4.44 5.40
CA ILE A 10 13.98 5.71 4.70
C ILE A 10 14.78 5.44 3.43
N VAL A 11 14.22 5.77 2.27
CA VAL A 11 14.90 5.67 0.98
C VAL A 11 14.80 7.03 0.31
N ARG A 12 15.94 7.65 0.01
CA ARG A 12 15.96 8.99 -0.57
C ARG A 12 17.28 9.27 -1.28
N ASP A 13 17.22 10.13 -2.30
CA ASP A 13 18.38 10.84 -2.82
C ASP A 13 18.78 11.96 -1.84
N PHE A 14 19.90 11.76 -1.14
CA PHE A 14 20.44 12.74 -0.20
C PHE A 14 21.37 13.74 -0.88
N ASN A 15 21.86 13.42 -2.09
CA ASN A 15 22.83 14.22 -2.82
C ASN A 15 24.07 14.60 -1.98
N LEU A 16 24.59 13.64 -1.21
CA LEU A 16 25.78 13.77 -0.36
C LEU A 16 26.95 12.94 -0.93
N PRO A 17 27.57 13.36 -2.04
CA PRO A 17 28.60 12.59 -2.73
C PRO A 17 29.90 12.42 -1.92
N GLU A 18 30.10 13.26 -0.91
CA GLU A 18 31.32 13.29 -0.11
C GLU A 18 31.28 12.30 1.07
N LEU A 19 30.08 11.86 1.48
CA LEU A 19 29.93 10.88 2.55
C LEU A 19 30.22 9.47 2.02
N GLN A 20 31.24 8.84 2.60
CA GLN A 20 31.54 7.45 2.38
C GLN A 20 30.90 6.60 3.47
N TRP A 21 30.42 5.41 3.11
CA TRP A 21 29.75 4.49 4.02
C TRP A 21 30.51 3.17 4.08
N ILE A 22 30.89 2.74 5.28
CA ILE A 22 31.49 1.43 5.55
C ILE A 22 30.69 0.75 6.65
N ASP A 23 30.30 -0.51 6.40
CA ASP A 23 29.52 -1.33 7.34
C ASP A 23 28.25 -0.64 7.89
N GLY A 24 27.65 0.24 7.08
CA GLY A 24 26.43 0.98 7.43
C GLY A 24 26.64 2.26 8.22
N PHE A 25 27.90 2.66 8.46
CA PHE A 25 28.28 3.88 9.16
C PHE A 25 29.03 4.84 8.23
N ALA A 26 28.89 6.14 8.47
CA ALA A 26 29.65 7.13 7.73
C ALA A 26 31.12 7.09 8.16
N VAL A 27 32.02 7.10 7.18
CA VAL A 27 33.47 7.23 7.40
C VAL A 27 33.82 8.70 7.31
N THR A 28 34.33 9.24 8.41
CA THR A 28 34.73 10.64 8.53
C THR A 28 36.25 10.79 8.60
N GLU A 29 37.02 9.90 7.97
CA GLU A 29 38.49 10.03 7.94
C GLU A 29 38.88 11.29 7.17
N GLY A 30 39.44 12.27 7.88
CA GLY A 30 39.99 13.50 7.30
C GLY A 30 39.04 14.69 7.18
N VAL A 31 37.77 14.56 7.60
CA VAL A 31 36.83 15.69 7.65
C VAL A 31 36.70 16.14 9.10
N GLU A 32 37.36 17.25 9.46
CA GLU A 32 37.23 17.95 10.75
C GLU A 32 35.83 18.54 10.92
N ASN A 33 34.77 17.74 10.94
CA ASN A 33 33.43 18.16 11.33
C ASN A 33 32.62 16.96 11.83
N HIS A 34 32.83 16.60 13.10
CA HIS A 34 31.99 15.68 13.87
C HIS A 34 30.56 16.21 14.14
N ASN A 35 30.15 17.30 13.48
CA ASN A 35 28.88 17.99 13.70
C ASN A 35 28.05 18.02 12.41
N ASP A 36 27.90 16.90 11.70
CA ASP A 36 26.85 16.80 10.69
C ASP A 36 25.54 16.44 11.41
N PRO A 37 24.54 17.35 11.49
CA PRO A 37 23.27 17.08 12.16
C PRO A 37 22.55 15.86 11.59
N LEU A 38 22.83 15.48 10.34
CA LEU A 38 22.32 14.25 9.75
C LEU A 38 22.92 13.03 10.45
N LEU A 39 24.24 12.98 10.62
CA LEU A 39 24.91 11.84 11.27
C LEU A 39 24.46 11.71 12.71
N GLU A 40 24.41 12.81 13.47
CA GLU A 40 23.88 12.82 14.83
C GLU A 40 22.45 12.27 14.87
N SER A 41 21.57 12.74 13.99
CA SER A 41 20.18 12.26 13.90
C SER A 41 20.09 10.78 13.55
N LEU A 42 20.91 10.28 12.61
CA LEU A 42 20.95 8.86 12.27
C LEU A 42 21.37 8.01 13.48
N HIS A 43 22.39 8.45 14.22
CA HIS A 43 22.85 7.78 15.44
C HIS A 43 21.79 7.81 16.56
N GLU A 44 21.16 8.95 16.82
CA GLU A 44 20.11 9.10 17.83
C GLU A 44 18.90 8.19 17.56
N HIS A 45 18.58 7.96 16.28
CA HIS A 45 17.45 7.13 15.87
C HIS A 45 17.82 5.68 15.56
N LEU A 46 19.08 5.27 15.82
CA LEU A 46 19.61 3.93 15.55
C LEU A 46 19.37 3.50 14.09
N LEU A 47 19.51 4.44 13.16
CA LEU A 47 19.38 4.22 11.73
C LEU A 47 20.75 3.87 11.15
N TYR A 48 20.85 2.71 10.51
CA TYR A 48 22.05 2.31 9.78
C TYR A 48 21.78 2.32 8.29
N GLN A 49 22.83 2.59 7.52
CA GLN A 49 22.79 2.60 6.08
C GLN A 49 22.84 1.13 5.57
N ALA A 50 21.99 0.77 4.62
CA ALA A 50 21.80 -0.60 4.16
C ALA A 50 22.34 -0.95 2.75
N ILE A 51 22.88 0.00 1.98
CA ILE A 51 23.41 -0.22 0.62
C ILE A 51 24.87 0.23 0.47
N ASP A 52 25.67 -0.55 -0.23
CA ASP A 52 27.11 -0.29 -0.47
C ASP A 52 27.43 -0.09 -1.97
N PHE A 53 26.41 -0.02 -2.82
CA PHE A 53 26.57 0.10 -4.26
C PHE A 53 26.34 1.53 -4.76
N LEU A 54 27.01 1.87 -5.87
CA LEU A 54 26.85 3.14 -6.58
C LEU A 54 25.43 3.23 -7.14
N THR A 55 24.79 4.38 -6.93
CA THR A 55 23.37 4.57 -7.28
C THR A 55 23.18 5.46 -8.50
N ARG A 56 24.18 6.28 -8.85
CA ARG A 56 24.14 7.17 -10.01
C ARG A 56 25.27 6.85 -10.99
N HIS A 57 24.90 6.64 -12.25
CA HIS A 57 25.78 6.35 -13.38
C HIS A 57 25.44 7.29 -14.54
N ARG A 58 26.18 8.40 -14.64
CA ARG A 58 26.02 9.38 -15.73
C ARG A 58 27.18 9.28 -16.71
N ASN A 59 26.89 9.32 -18.01
CA ASN A 59 27.91 9.21 -19.05
C ASN A 59 28.94 10.35 -18.93
N GLY A 60 30.23 10.01 -18.91
CA GLY A 60 31.32 10.97 -18.73
C GLY A 60 31.56 11.46 -17.30
N GLN A 61 30.90 10.88 -16.30
CA GLN A 61 31.12 11.17 -14.88
C GLN A 61 31.47 9.89 -14.12
N ASN A 62 32.21 10.04 -13.02
CA ASN A 62 32.45 8.94 -12.10
C ASN A 62 31.14 8.57 -11.40
N PRO A 63 30.79 7.27 -11.31
CA PRO A 63 29.58 6.88 -10.59
C PRO A 63 29.67 7.21 -9.10
N THR A 64 28.53 7.59 -8.51
CA THR A 64 28.43 8.05 -7.12
C THR A 64 27.28 7.36 -6.39
N GLN A 65 27.36 7.33 -5.06
CA GLN A 65 26.29 6.85 -4.19
C GLN A 65 25.56 8.07 -3.60
N LEU A 66 24.39 8.39 -4.15
CA LEU A 66 23.59 9.55 -3.71
C LEU A 66 22.27 9.13 -3.07
N ASP A 67 21.70 8.05 -3.56
CA ASP A 67 20.53 7.42 -2.96
C ASP A 67 21.00 6.57 -1.79
N LEU A 68 20.43 6.82 -0.62
CA LEU A 68 20.74 6.08 0.61
C LEU A 68 19.48 5.39 1.12
N VAL A 69 19.71 4.24 1.76
CA VAL A 69 18.68 3.44 2.41
C VAL A 69 19.02 3.35 3.88
N PHE A 70 18.21 3.98 4.74
CA PHE A 70 18.34 3.86 6.18
C PHE A 70 17.23 3.01 6.77
N ILE A 71 17.57 2.18 7.73
CA ILE A 71 16.63 1.29 8.41
C ILE A 71 17.04 1.14 9.87
N ASN A 72 16.06 0.92 10.76
CA ASN A 72 16.32 0.84 12.20
C ASN A 72 16.39 -0.60 12.76
N ASP A 73 15.94 -1.61 12.01
CA ASP A 73 16.03 -3.03 12.39
C ASP A 73 16.55 -3.89 11.23
N HIS A 74 17.78 -4.40 11.36
CA HIS A 74 18.44 -5.18 10.29
C HIS A 74 17.71 -6.48 10.00
N LYS A 75 16.95 -7.00 10.97
CA LYS A 75 16.16 -8.22 10.82
C LYS A 75 14.94 -8.01 9.93
N MET A 76 14.55 -6.76 9.66
CA MET A 76 13.51 -6.45 8.69
C MET A 76 14.03 -6.53 7.25
N LEU A 77 15.31 -6.31 6.98
CA LEU A 77 15.81 -6.32 5.61
C LEU A 77 16.17 -7.75 5.19
N ILE A 78 15.44 -8.31 4.23
CA ILE A 78 15.75 -9.62 3.65
C ILE A 78 16.82 -9.48 2.57
N SER A 79 16.68 -8.47 1.72
CA SER A 79 17.63 -8.18 0.65
C SER A 79 17.44 -6.77 0.11
N VAL A 80 18.51 -6.13 -0.32
CA VAL A 80 18.47 -4.90 -1.10
C VAL A 80 19.27 -5.09 -2.39
N ASN A 81 18.74 -4.64 -3.51
CA ASN A 81 19.34 -4.85 -4.82
C ASN A 81 19.26 -3.58 -5.67
N SER A 82 20.34 -3.29 -6.41
CA SER A 82 20.29 -2.35 -7.53
C SER A 82 19.70 -3.02 -8.77
N GLU A 83 18.57 -2.49 -9.20
CA GLU A 83 17.93 -2.80 -10.47
C GLU A 83 18.57 -1.99 -11.60
N PRO A 84 18.41 -2.41 -12.86
CA PRO A 84 18.97 -1.69 -13.99
C PRO A 84 18.50 -0.24 -14.07
N LEU A 85 19.36 0.61 -14.62
CA LEU A 85 19.00 1.98 -14.99
C LEU A 85 17.75 1.99 -15.87
N PHE A 86 16.84 2.91 -15.56
CA PHE A 86 15.84 3.30 -16.54
C PHE A 86 16.55 4.16 -17.60
N ARG A 87 16.32 3.91 -18.89
CA ARG A 87 17.03 4.60 -19.99
C ARG A 87 17.05 6.15 -19.91
N THR A 88 16.10 6.75 -19.20
CA THR A 88 15.98 8.21 -19.02
C THR A 88 16.56 8.72 -17.70
N SER A 89 17.01 7.81 -16.83
CA SER A 89 17.54 8.13 -15.51
C SER A 89 19.00 7.69 -15.44
N ASP A 90 19.82 8.56 -14.90
CA ASP A 90 21.17 8.24 -14.45
C ASP A 90 21.17 7.56 -13.07
N HIS A 91 20.02 7.40 -12.40
CA HIS A 91 19.89 6.68 -11.13
C HIS A 91 19.43 5.23 -11.34
N VAL A 92 20.04 4.31 -10.60
CA VAL A 92 19.61 2.90 -10.53
C VAL A 92 18.36 2.81 -9.67
N ALA A 93 17.45 1.91 -10.02
CA ALA A 93 16.33 1.64 -9.14
C ALA A 93 16.79 0.77 -7.96
N ILE A 94 16.35 1.09 -6.75
CA ILE A 94 16.66 0.31 -5.55
C ILE A 94 15.43 -0.53 -5.20
N THR A 95 15.62 -1.85 -5.08
CA THR A 95 14.57 -2.76 -4.62
C THR A 95 14.91 -3.33 -3.27
N CYS A 96 14.07 -3.04 -2.27
CA CYS A 96 14.17 -3.60 -0.92
C CYS A 96 13.12 -4.69 -0.73
N ARG A 97 13.54 -5.86 -0.24
CA ARG A 97 12.64 -6.91 0.23
C ARG A 97 12.65 -6.89 1.75
N LEU A 98 11.48 -6.66 2.33
CA LEU A 98 11.33 -6.52 3.78
C LEU A 98 10.56 -7.70 4.38
N LYS A 99 10.98 -8.13 5.56
CA LYS A 99 10.21 -8.97 6.47
C LYS A 99 9.37 -8.06 7.34
N LEU A 100 8.10 -7.94 6.99
CA LEU A 100 7.13 -7.21 7.81
C LEU A 100 6.39 -8.20 8.70
N TYR A 101 6.37 -7.95 9.99
CA TYR A 101 5.45 -8.63 10.90
C TYR A 101 4.08 -8.01 10.69
N GLN A 102 3.25 -8.70 9.92
CA GLN A 102 1.85 -8.33 9.81
C GLN A 102 1.21 -8.55 11.18
N GLN A 103 0.80 -7.46 11.84
CA GLN A 103 -0.24 -7.60 12.86
C GLN A 103 -1.42 -8.24 12.14
N LYS A 104 -1.79 -9.45 12.55
CA LYS A 104 -2.97 -10.12 12.03
C LYS A 104 -4.16 -9.26 12.40
N ASN A 105 -4.55 -8.36 11.50
CA ASN A 105 -5.85 -7.72 11.54
C ASN A 105 -6.84 -8.78 11.08
N ASN A 106 -7.17 -9.68 12.01
CA ASN A 106 -8.25 -10.62 11.87
C ASN A 106 -9.50 -9.76 11.63
N TRP A 107 -10.06 -9.81 10.42
CA TRP A 107 -11.35 -9.21 10.23
C TRP A 107 -12.39 -10.20 10.73
N ILE A 108 -13.17 -9.73 11.70
CA ILE A 108 -14.29 -10.47 12.27
C ILE A 108 -15.32 -10.62 11.16
N ASN A 109 -15.58 -11.86 10.75
CA ASN A 109 -16.63 -12.10 9.79
C ASN A 109 -17.97 -12.21 10.50
N HIS A 110 -18.59 -11.04 10.71
CA HIS A 110 -19.88 -10.90 11.40
C HIS A 110 -21.01 -11.73 10.78
N VAL A 111 -20.91 -12.18 9.52
CA VAL A 111 -21.93 -12.98 8.85
C VAL A 111 -21.89 -14.45 9.28
N TYR A 112 -20.69 -14.97 9.60
CA TYR A 112 -20.52 -16.36 10.04
C TYR A 112 -20.22 -16.47 11.55
N THR A 113 -20.23 -15.36 12.28
CA THR A 113 -20.11 -15.37 13.74
C THR A 113 -21.33 -16.05 14.37
N ASN A 114 -21.09 -16.98 15.29
CA ASN A 114 -22.16 -17.71 15.96
C ASN A 114 -22.68 -16.95 17.18
N TYR A 115 -23.58 -15.99 16.94
CA TYR A 115 -24.14 -15.15 18.00
C TYR A 115 -24.96 -15.92 19.05
N SER A 116 -25.54 -17.07 18.71
CA SER A 116 -26.30 -17.86 19.69
C SER A 116 -25.38 -18.47 20.74
N GLN A 117 -24.21 -18.97 20.34
CA GLN A 117 -23.20 -19.47 21.28
C GLN A 117 -22.55 -18.34 22.11
N ILE A 118 -22.32 -17.16 21.53
CA ILE A 118 -21.88 -15.98 22.29
C ILE A 118 -22.89 -15.64 23.38
N ARG A 119 -24.19 -15.58 23.03
CA ARG A 119 -25.26 -15.28 23.99
C ARG A 119 -25.33 -16.32 25.11
N GLN A 120 -25.20 -17.60 24.77
CA GLN A 120 -25.19 -18.69 25.77
C GLN A 120 -23.99 -18.60 26.72
N GLU A 121 -22.79 -18.33 26.19
CA GLU A 121 -21.58 -18.18 27.02
C GLU A 121 -21.66 -16.96 27.95
N LEU A 122 -22.19 -15.84 27.46
CA LEU A 122 -22.40 -14.64 28.27
C LEU A 122 -23.51 -14.81 29.32
N ALA A 123 -24.55 -15.60 29.03
CA ALA A 123 -25.63 -15.89 29.98
C ALA A 123 -25.16 -16.75 31.17
N CYS A 124 -24.11 -17.56 30.99
CA CYS A 124 -23.52 -18.37 32.05
C CYS A 124 -22.38 -17.66 32.81
N GLN A 125 -22.04 -16.42 32.43
CA GLN A 125 -20.94 -15.69 33.05
C GLN A 125 -21.39 -15.06 34.38
N ASP A 126 -20.56 -15.19 35.40
CA ASP A 126 -20.76 -14.48 36.66
C ASP A 126 -20.47 -12.97 36.49
N CYS A 127 -21.48 -12.14 36.77
CA CYS A 127 -21.45 -10.68 36.69
C CYS A 127 -21.27 -10.01 38.07
N SER A 128 -20.97 -10.78 39.13
CA SER A 128 -20.76 -10.27 40.50
C SER A 128 -19.68 -9.18 40.60
N PHE A 129 -18.74 -9.12 39.65
CA PHE A 129 -17.71 -8.09 39.59
C PHE A 129 -18.24 -6.66 39.40
N ILE A 130 -19.48 -6.50 38.93
CA ILE A 130 -20.12 -5.20 38.72
C ILE A 130 -20.38 -4.49 40.06
N ASP A 131 -20.70 -5.25 41.11
CA ASP A 131 -21.06 -4.69 42.43
C ASP A 131 -19.84 -4.43 43.33
N VAL A 132 -18.70 -5.04 43.00
CA VAL A 132 -17.48 -5.04 43.84
C VAL A 132 -16.43 -4.05 43.34
N LYS A 133 -16.38 -3.78 42.04
CA LYS A 133 -15.32 -2.99 41.40
C LYS A 133 -15.77 -1.57 41.09
N SER A 134 -14.80 -0.68 40.89
CA SER A 134 -15.10 0.65 40.35
C SER A 134 -15.69 0.55 38.94
N MET A 135 -16.46 1.56 38.52
CA MET A 135 -17.12 1.57 37.20
C MET A 135 -16.14 1.33 36.04
N GLU A 136 -14.95 1.94 36.10
CA GLU A 136 -13.91 1.81 35.07
C GLU A 136 -13.36 0.37 35.00
N GLU A 137 -13.12 -0.25 36.16
CA GLU A 137 -12.61 -1.62 36.27
C GLU A 137 -13.68 -2.65 35.86
N ALA A 138 -14.92 -2.45 36.28
CA ALA A 138 -16.06 -3.28 35.87
C ALA A 138 -16.29 -3.19 34.36
N TRP A 139 -16.16 -2.00 33.76
CA TRP A 139 -16.27 -1.83 32.31
C TRP A 139 -15.14 -2.55 31.55
N LEU A 140 -13.89 -2.44 32.01
CA LEU A 140 -12.76 -3.13 31.40
C LEU A 140 -12.92 -4.65 31.45
N GLU A 141 -13.41 -5.17 32.57
CA GLU A 141 -13.64 -6.60 32.74
C GLU A 141 -14.81 -7.10 31.89
N MET A 142 -15.92 -6.34 31.83
CA MET A 142 -17.03 -6.65 30.93
C MET A 142 -16.58 -6.66 29.46
N LYS A 143 -15.79 -5.65 29.06
CA LYS A 143 -15.20 -5.58 27.72
C LYS A 143 -14.29 -6.77 27.45
N MET A 144 -13.51 -7.21 28.43
CA MET A 144 -12.64 -8.37 28.31
C MET A 144 -13.44 -9.66 28.11
N VAL A 145 -14.48 -9.90 28.93
CA VAL A 145 -15.38 -11.05 28.81
C VAL A 145 -16.05 -11.08 27.44
N LEU A 146 -16.60 -9.94 27.00
CA LEU A 146 -17.26 -9.82 25.70
C LEU A 146 -16.30 -10.10 24.54
N ASN A 147 -15.10 -9.52 24.58
CA ASN A 147 -14.08 -9.75 23.55
C ASN A 147 -13.67 -11.23 23.51
N LYS A 148 -13.48 -11.86 24.67
CA LYS A 148 -13.11 -13.28 24.77
C LYS A 148 -14.19 -14.20 24.18
N ALA A 149 -15.46 -13.96 24.51
CA ALA A 149 -16.58 -14.71 23.95
C ALA A 149 -16.70 -14.47 22.43
N THR A 150 -16.51 -13.23 21.99
CA THR A 150 -16.54 -12.87 20.57
C THR A 150 -15.41 -13.51 19.78
N GLU A 151 -14.18 -13.49 20.29
CA GLU A 151 -13.00 -14.11 19.65
C GLU A 151 -13.16 -15.62 19.51
N LYS A 152 -13.76 -16.29 20.51
CA LYS A 152 -13.95 -17.74 20.54
C LYS A 152 -14.96 -18.24 19.51
N HIS A 153 -16.04 -17.48 19.28
CA HIS A 153 -17.17 -17.91 18.43
C HIS A 153 -17.29 -17.16 17.11
N THR A 154 -16.33 -16.29 16.80
CA THR A 154 -16.22 -15.61 15.51
C THR A 154 -15.37 -16.42 14.55
N VAL A 155 -15.85 -16.55 13.31
CA VAL A 155 -15.00 -17.05 12.22
C VAL A 155 -14.06 -15.93 11.76
N ILE A 156 -12.77 -16.12 11.98
CA ILE A 156 -11.73 -15.25 11.42
C ILE A 156 -11.61 -15.57 9.93
N SER A 157 -11.82 -14.55 9.10
CA SER A 157 -11.63 -14.67 7.66
C SER A 157 -10.33 -13.99 7.22
N TRP A 158 -9.74 -14.49 6.13
CA TRP A 158 -8.51 -13.94 5.56
C TRP A 158 -8.86 -13.11 4.33
N LYS A 159 -8.26 -11.93 4.14
CA LYS A 159 -8.35 -11.24 2.85
C LYS A 159 -7.70 -12.14 1.80
N ARG A 160 -8.44 -12.46 0.74
CA ARG A 160 -7.85 -13.08 -0.45
C ARG A 160 -6.84 -12.10 -1.03
N ARG A 161 -5.67 -12.61 -1.44
CA ARG A 161 -4.71 -11.80 -2.20
C ARG A 161 -5.45 -11.24 -3.42
N PRO A 162 -5.29 -9.94 -3.74
CA PRO A 162 -5.81 -9.44 -5.00
C PRO A 162 -5.23 -10.32 -6.11
N LYS A 163 -6.08 -10.76 -7.04
CA LYS A 163 -5.61 -11.47 -8.21
C LYS A 163 -4.61 -10.56 -8.93
N THR A 164 -3.51 -11.13 -9.42
CA THR A 164 -2.62 -10.46 -10.36
C THR A 164 -3.45 -9.83 -11.47
N LEU A 165 -3.02 -8.66 -11.94
CA LEU A 165 -3.70 -7.95 -13.03
C LEU A 165 -3.99 -8.94 -14.16
N THR A 166 -5.26 -9.08 -14.50
CA THR A 166 -5.82 -10.12 -15.38
C THR A 166 -5.26 -10.08 -16.80
N PHE A 167 -4.58 -9.00 -17.19
CA PHE A 167 -4.07 -8.78 -18.54
C PHE A 167 -2.57 -9.07 -18.71
N ILE A 168 -1.82 -9.42 -17.66
CA ILE A 168 -0.40 -9.79 -17.79
C ILE A 168 -0.33 -11.19 -18.40
N THR A 169 0.19 -11.28 -19.62
CA THR A 169 0.35 -12.55 -20.32
C THR A 169 1.69 -13.20 -20.00
N HIS A 170 1.74 -14.52 -20.18
CA HIS A 170 2.97 -15.33 -20.08
C HIS A 170 4.13 -14.77 -20.93
N ASP A 171 3.84 -14.12 -22.07
CA ASP A 171 4.87 -13.50 -22.93
C ASP A 171 5.61 -12.33 -22.26
N VAL A 172 4.91 -11.56 -21.41
CA VAL A 172 5.53 -10.50 -20.60
C VAL A 172 6.36 -11.13 -19.49
N GLU A 173 5.83 -12.14 -18.80
CA GLU A 173 6.55 -12.84 -17.73
C GLU A 173 7.87 -13.44 -18.23
N GLN A 174 7.87 -14.09 -19.40
CA GLN A 174 9.09 -14.59 -20.03
C GLN A 174 10.06 -13.48 -20.46
N ALA A 175 9.55 -12.32 -20.88
CA ALA A 175 10.39 -11.18 -21.25
C ALA A 175 11.05 -10.53 -20.01
N VAL A 176 10.39 -10.56 -18.85
CA VAL A 176 10.90 -10.06 -17.55
C VAL A 176 12.00 -10.97 -16.98
N HIS A 177 11.99 -12.27 -17.25
CA HIS A 177 13.00 -13.22 -16.74
C HIS A 177 14.43 -13.01 -17.28
N LYS A 178 14.65 -12.08 -18.21
CA LYS A 178 15.98 -11.82 -18.80
C LYS A 178 16.81 -10.77 -18.06
N LYS A 179 16.51 -10.46 -16.79
CA LYS A 179 17.39 -9.72 -15.86
C LYS A 179 18.84 -10.25 -15.83
N LYS A 180 19.10 -11.47 -16.34
CA LYS A 180 20.43 -12.05 -16.55
C LYS A 180 21.44 -11.12 -17.24
N TYR A 181 21.05 -10.35 -18.27
CA TYR A 181 22.03 -9.53 -19.01
C TYR A 181 22.54 -8.36 -18.18
N TRP A 182 21.71 -7.83 -17.28
CA TRP A 182 22.12 -6.84 -16.31
C TRP A 182 23.07 -7.43 -15.28
N SER A 183 22.76 -8.61 -14.73
CA SER A 183 23.64 -9.32 -13.80
C SER A 183 25.00 -9.66 -14.42
N ILE A 184 25.01 -10.08 -15.69
CA ILE A 184 26.24 -10.36 -16.46
C ILE A 184 27.02 -9.05 -16.69
N TYR A 185 26.36 -7.97 -17.13
CA TYR A 185 26.99 -6.67 -17.34
C TYR A 185 27.65 -6.12 -16.07
N LYS A 186 27.00 -6.26 -14.90
CA LYS A 186 27.61 -5.86 -13.62
C LYS A 186 28.87 -6.65 -13.28
N SER A 187 28.86 -7.96 -13.60
CA SER A 187 29.95 -8.87 -13.23
C SER A 187 31.14 -8.75 -14.19
N ASN A 188 30.87 -8.46 -15.46
CA ASN A 188 31.85 -8.23 -16.50
C ASN A 188 31.23 -7.23 -17.48
N PRO A 189 31.79 -6.02 -17.67
CA PRO A 189 31.18 -4.96 -18.47
C PRO A 189 31.71 -4.88 -19.92
N PRO A 190 31.43 -5.82 -20.85
CA PRO A 190 31.53 -5.56 -22.27
C PRO A 190 30.26 -4.84 -22.76
N HIS A 191 30.46 -3.90 -23.68
CA HIS A 191 29.42 -3.09 -24.31
C HIS A 191 28.25 -3.93 -24.88
N GLU A 192 28.54 -5.10 -25.44
CA GLU A 192 27.56 -5.99 -26.08
C GLU A 192 26.45 -6.47 -25.11
N ASN A 193 26.79 -6.74 -23.85
CA ASN A 193 25.82 -7.19 -22.86
C ASN A 193 24.85 -6.07 -22.46
N TYR A 194 25.33 -4.84 -22.42
CA TYR A 194 24.51 -3.66 -22.18
C TYR A 194 23.53 -3.42 -23.33
N GLU A 195 23.97 -3.53 -24.59
CA GLU A 195 23.08 -3.41 -25.75
C GLU A 195 21.98 -4.48 -25.77
N LYS A 196 22.33 -5.74 -25.49
CA LYS A 196 21.36 -6.85 -25.37
C LYS A 196 20.35 -6.60 -24.25
N PHE A 197 20.80 -6.03 -23.13
CA PHE A 197 19.92 -5.60 -22.04
C PHE A 197 18.93 -4.51 -22.51
N ILE A 198 19.40 -3.46 -23.16
CA ILE A 198 18.55 -2.36 -23.68
C ILE A 198 17.52 -2.86 -24.70
N GLN A 199 17.93 -3.72 -25.63
CA GLN A 199 17.02 -4.32 -26.61
C GLN A 199 15.91 -5.11 -25.92
N THR A 200 16.25 -5.87 -24.88
CA THR A 200 15.28 -6.65 -24.10
C THR A 200 14.30 -5.73 -23.34
N GLN A 201 14.80 -4.66 -22.72
CA GLN A 201 13.96 -3.69 -22.00
C GLN A 201 12.95 -3.00 -22.95
N ASN A 202 13.39 -2.63 -24.15
CA ASN A 202 12.52 -2.07 -25.18
C ASN A 202 11.43 -3.06 -25.63
N LYS A 203 11.79 -4.34 -25.78
CA LYS A 203 10.84 -5.40 -26.12
C LYS A 203 9.77 -5.58 -25.04
N VAL A 204 10.15 -5.63 -23.77
CA VAL A 204 9.20 -5.71 -22.63
C VAL A 204 8.24 -4.53 -22.65
N ARG A 205 8.76 -3.31 -22.82
CA ARG A 205 7.94 -2.09 -22.87
C ARG A 205 6.97 -2.11 -24.04
N TYR A 206 7.42 -2.53 -25.22
CA TYR A 206 6.57 -2.66 -26.40
C TYR A 206 5.44 -3.66 -26.15
N LEU A 207 5.76 -4.84 -25.60
CA LEU A 207 4.76 -5.88 -25.28
C LEU A 207 3.76 -5.37 -24.24
N MET A 208 4.22 -4.70 -23.18
CA MET A 208 3.36 -4.12 -22.15
C MET A 208 2.42 -3.05 -22.72
N ARG A 209 2.93 -2.15 -23.57
CA ARG A 209 2.09 -1.13 -24.23
C ARG A 209 1.07 -1.78 -25.14
N LYS A 210 1.49 -2.75 -25.97
CA LYS A 210 0.60 -3.48 -26.88
C LYS A 210 -0.51 -4.21 -26.12
N LEU A 211 -0.18 -4.84 -24.99
CA LEU A 211 -1.16 -5.50 -24.14
C LEU A 211 -2.11 -4.51 -23.49
N MET A 212 -1.60 -3.37 -23.00
CA MET A 212 -2.46 -2.32 -22.44
C MET A 212 -3.42 -1.78 -23.48
N THR A 213 -2.94 -1.41 -24.67
CA THR A 213 -3.79 -0.93 -25.77
C THR A 213 -4.84 -1.95 -26.18
N LYS A 214 -4.47 -3.24 -26.24
CA LYS A 214 -5.43 -4.32 -26.51
C LYS A 214 -6.49 -4.42 -25.42
N TYR A 215 -6.06 -4.39 -24.15
CA TYR A 215 -6.95 -4.48 -23.00
C TYR A 215 -7.89 -3.27 -22.90
N GLU A 216 -7.39 -2.06 -23.15
CA GLU A 216 -8.18 -0.83 -23.23
C GLU A 216 -9.22 -0.90 -24.36
N GLY A 217 -8.84 -1.40 -25.54
CA GLY A 217 -9.78 -1.59 -26.66
C GLY A 217 -10.86 -2.64 -26.36
N GLU A 218 -10.52 -3.75 -25.70
CA GLU A 218 -11.49 -4.75 -25.24
C GLU A 218 -12.45 -4.16 -24.20
N LEU A 219 -11.94 -3.31 -23.28
CA LEU A 219 -12.75 -2.62 -22.28
C LEU A 219 -13.68 -1.57 -22.86
N GLU A 220 -13.28 -0.86 -23.92
CA GLU A 220 -14.13 0.14 -24.57
C GLU A 220 -15.40 -0.53 -25.12
N PHE A 221 -15.25 -1.70 -25.73
CA PHE A 221 -16.34 -2.51 -26.26
C PHE A 221 -17.19 -3.16 -25.15
N ASP A 222 -16.55 -3.67 -24.10
CA ASP A 222 -17.22 -4.35 -22.97
C ASP A 222 -17.66 -3.41 -21.83
N SER A 223 -17.45 -2.10 -21.96
CA SER A 223 -17.74 -1.11 -20.90
C SER A 223 -19.20 -1.14 -20.43
N LYS A 224 -20.12 -1.40 -21.36
CA LYS A 224 -21.57 -1.54 -21.09
C LYS A 224 -21.95 -2.91 -20.53
N SER A 225 -21.21 -3.97 -20.87
CA SER A 225 -21.52 -5.36 -20.50
C SER A 225 -20.82 -5.80 -19.21
N SER A 226 -19.65 -5.22 -18.90
CA SER A 226 -18.81 -5.60 -17.76
C SER A 226 -18.21 -4.38 -17.02
N PRO A 227 -19.03 -3.54 -16.35
CA PRO A 227 -18.55 -2.35 -15.63
C PRO A 227 -17.43 -2.67 -14.63
N LYS A 228 -17.47 -3.85 -13.98
CA LYS A 228 -16.48 -4.27 -12.98
C LYS A 228 -15.04 -4.29 -13.52
N ARG A 229 -14.82 -4.71 -14.77
CA ARG A 229 -13.47 -4.78 -15.37
C ARG A 229 -12.90 -3.39 -15.65
N PHE A 230 -13.76 -2.48 -16.09
CA PHE A 230 -13.41 -1.07 -16.26
C PHE A 230 -12.99 -0.43 -14.93
N TRP A 231 -13.75 -0.70 -13.86
CA TRP A 231 -13.42 -0.23 -12.52
C TRP A 231 -12.12 -0.82 -11.97
N GLU A 232 -11.87 -2.11 -12.21
CA GLU A 232 -10.61 -2.74 -11.83
C GLU A 232 -9.41 -2.07 -12.52
N LEU A 233 -9.52 -1.65 -13.78
CA LEU A 233 -8.45 -0.92 -14.45
C LEU A 233 -8.23 0.48 -13.86
N ILE A 234 -9.29 1.24 -13.61
CA ILE A 234 -9.17 2.60 -13.05
C ILE A 234 -8.54 2.57 -11.65
N VAL A 235 -9.03 1.67 -10.80
CA VAL A 235 -8.56 1.54 -9.41
C VAL A 235 -7.11 1.04 -9.36
N ASN A 236 -6.70 0.17 -10.27
CA ASN A 236 -5.34 -0.37 -10.30
C ASN A 236 -4.36 0.46 -11.15
N GLY A 237 -4.86 1.26 -12.09
CA GLY A 237 -4.08 1.95 -13.12
C GLY A 237 -3.71 3.39 -12.79
N ASN A 238 -4.45 4.09 -11.92
CA ASN A 238 -4.16 5.48 -11.58
C ASN A 238 -4.04 5.78 -10.08
N LYS A 239 -3.09 6.67 -9.79
CA LYS A 239 -2.85 7.45 -8.56
C LYS A 239 -4.04 8.38 -8.24
N VAL A 240 -5.26 7.86 -8.12
CA VAL A 240 -6.39 8.65 -7.61
C VAL A 240 -6.42 8.45 -6.09
N SER A 241 -5.91 9.46 -5.36
CA SER A 241 -5.64 9.33 -3.93
C SER A 241 -6.91 9.37 -3.09
N THR A 242 -8.02 9.93 -3.61
CA THR A 242 -9.24 10.10 -2.82
C THR A 242 -10.53 9.73 -3.56
N PRO A 243 -11.53 9.16 -2.86
CA PRO A 243 -12.85 8.85 -3.44
C PRO A 243 -13.56 10.05 -4.08
N LYS A 244 -13.21 11.26 -3.67
CA LYS A 244 -13.80 12.51 -4.16
C LYS A 244 -13.39 12.82 -5.59
N ASP A 245 -12.14 12.54 -5.95
CA ASP A 245 -11.61 12.76 -7.29
C ASP A 245 -12.22 11.75 -8.29
N ILE A 246 -12.45 10.52 -7.82
CA ILE A 246 -13.18 9.49 -8.57
C ILE A 246 -14.62 9.94 -8.84
N ALA A 247 -15.31 10.47 -7.83
CA ALA A 247 -16.68 10.97 -7.99
C ALA A 247 -16.79 12.17 -8.95
N ALA A 248 -15.78 13.06 -8.96
CA ALA A 248 -15.75 14.21 -9.86
C ALA A 248 -15.58 13.79 -11.32
N GLU A 249 -14.64 12.88 -11.60
CA GLU A 249 -14.43 12.34 -12.95
C GLU A 249 -15.66 11.59 -13.45
N LEU A 250 -16.32 10.84 -12.57
CA LEU A 250 -17.59 10.17 -12.88
C LEU A 250 -18.71 11.14 -13.20
N SER A 251 -18.84 12.21 -12.43
CA SER A 251 -19.86 13.22 -12.70
C SER A 251 -19.62 13.89 -14.06
N SER A 252 -18.35 14.10 -14.44
CA SER A 252 -17.96 14.64 -15.74
C SER A 252 -18.32 13.70 -16.90
N GLN A 253 -17.95 12.42 -16.80
CA GLN A 253 -18.24 11.42 -17.85
C GLN A 253 -19.72 11.05 -17.92
N PHE A 254 -20.41 11.00 -16.78
CA PHE A 254 -21.86 10.76 -16.76
C PHE A 254 -22.62 11.89 -17.44
N LYS A 255 -22.19 13.15 -17.23
CA LYS A 255 -22.74 14.30 -17.95
C LYS A 255 -22.48 14.21 -19.46
N SER A 256 -21.29 13.80 -19.89
CA SER A 256 -20.98 13.75 -21.32
C SER A 256 -21.72 12.61 -22.07
N VAL A 257 -22.00 11.50 -21.39
CA VAL A 257 -22.63 10.31 -22.01
C VAL A 257 -24.16 10.33 -21.89
N PHE A 258 -24.72 10.87 -20.79
CA PHE A 258 -26.15 10.74 -20.48
C PHE A 258 -26.92 12.06 -20.50
N MET A 259 -26.26 13.21 -20.58
CA MET A 259 -26.94 14.50 -20.72
C MET A 259 -26.78 14.99 -22.17
N LEU A 260 -27.77 14.70 -23.01
CA LEU A 260 -27.94 15.50 -24.24
C LEU A 260 -28.24 16.94 -23.79
N PRO A 261 -27.61 17.98 -24.37
CA PRO A 261 -27.94 19.36 -24.09
C PRO A 261 -29.32 19.68 -24.69
N GLY A 262 -30.37 19.15 -24.07
CA GLY A 262 -31.73 19.55 -24.33
C GLY A 262 -32.00 20.83 -23.56
N ASN A 263 -32.50 21.86 -24.23
CA ASN A 263 -33.02 23.10 -23.63
C ASN A 263 -34.29 22.88 -22.76
N ALA A 264 -34.53 21.65 -22.31
CA ALA A 264 -35.62 21.36 -21.41
C ALA A 264 -35.27 21.94 -20.02
N PRO A 265 -36.17 22.73 -19.40
CA PRO A 265 -35.95 23.19 -18.05
C PRO A 265 -35.78 21.99 -17.13
N LEU A 266 -34.82 22.09 -16.19
CA LEU A 266 -34.60 21.06 -15.19
C LEU A 266 -35.94 20.73 -14.50
N PRO A 267 -36.26 19.44 -14.29
CA PRO A 267 -37.46 19.08 -13.55
C PRO A 267 -37.36 19.71 -12.15
N LYS A 268 -38.40 20.47 -11.77
CA LYS A 268 -38.46 21.05 -10.42
C LYS A 268 -38.50 19.91 -9.41
N ALA A 269 -37.55 19.92 -8.48
CA ALA A 269 -37.58 19.00 -7.35
C ALA A 269 -38.90 19.20 -6.57
N PRO A 270 -39.56 18.14 -6.10
CA PRO A 270 -40.72 18.28 -5.23
C PRO A 270 -40.30 19.01 -3.96
N GLU A 271 -41.02 20.08 -3.62
CA GLU A 271 -40.85 20.79 -2.37
C GLU A 271 -41.41 19.92 -1.24
N TYR A 272 -40.50 19.38 -0.42
CA TYR A 272 -40.88 18.77 0.84
C TYR A 272 -40.77 19.83 1.93
N SER A 273 -41.92 20.28 2.44
CA SER A 273 -41.96 21.05 3.69
C SER A 273 -41.65 20.09 4.83
N ILE A 274 -40.53 20.32 5.53
CA ILE A 274 -40.23 19.59 6.76
C ILE A 274 -41.10 20.22 7.85
N GLU A 275 -42.35 19.79 7.91
CA GLU A 275 -43.22 20.13 9.03
C GLU A 275 -42.80 19.28 10.24
N GLU A 276 -42.02 19.95 11.08
CA GLU A 276 -41.62 19.61 12.46
C GLU A 276 -40.40 18.69 12.66
N PRO A 277 -39.45 19.08 13.53
CA PRO A 277 -38.36 18.22 13.95
C PRO A 277 -38.91 17.09 14.82
N ILE A 278 -38.55 15.85 14.49
CA ILE A 278 -38.91 14.67 15.29
C ILE A 278 -38.16 14.74 16.63
N GLU A 279 -38.76 15.35 17.66
CA GLU A 279 -38.13 15.53 18.97
C GLU A 279 -38.16 14.27 19.86
N LYS A 280 -38.82 13.19 19.46
CA LYS A 280 -38.81 11.94 20.24
C LYS A 280 -39.19 10.72 19.43
N ILE A 281 -38.24 9.80 19.27
CA ILE A 281 -38.53 8.43 18.85
C ILE A 281 -38.65 7.60 20.13
N THR A 282 -39.86 7.19 20.48
CA THR A 282 -40.09 6.22 21.56
C THR A 282 -40.27 4.85 20.92
N VAL A 283 -39.30 3.96 21.11
CA VAL A 283 -39.41 2.57 20.68
C VAL A 283 -40.15 1.81 21.78
N VAL A 284 -41.40 1.45 21.52
CA VAL A 284 -42.14 0.51 22.37
C VAL A 284 -41.87 -0.89 21.84
N ALA A 285 -41.24 -1.72 22.66
CA ALA A 285 -41.17 -3.15 22.41
C ALA A 285 -42.54 -3.76 22.75
N SER A 286 -43.21 -4.32 21.76
CA SER A 286 -44.37 -5.17 21.97
C SER A 286 -43.89 -6.54 22.46
N GLU A 287 -44.19 -6.87 23.71
CA GLU A 287 -44.20 -8.25 24.18
C GLU A 287 -45.43 -8.94 23.56
N GLU A 288 -45.19 -9.90 22.65
CA GLU A 288 -46.21 -10.88 22.30
C GLU A 288 -46.29 -11.89 23.46
N GLU A 289 -47.36 -11.77 24.28
CA GLU A 289 -47.81 -12.84 25.16
C GLU A 289 -48.62 -13.87 24.35
N ASN A 290 -48.16 -15.13 24.42
CA ASN A 290 -48.82 -16.42 24.15
C ASN A 290 -49.43 -16.70 22.76
#